data_AF-A0A396TRW8-F1
#
_entry.id   AF-A0A396TRW8-F1
#
_cell.length_a   1.000
_cell.length_b   1.000
_cell.length_c   1.000
_cell.angle_alpha   90.00
_cell.angle_beta   90.00
_cell.angle_gamma   90.00
#
_symmetry.space_group_name_H-M   'P 1'
#
loop_
_entity.id
_entity.type
_entity.pdbx_description
1 polymer ?
#
loop_
_entity_poly.entity_id
_entity_poly.type
_entity_poly.pdbx_seq_one_letter_code
_entity_poly.pdbx_strand_id
1 'polypeptide(L)'
;MRRNSGFTLVEVMIASVILFAVITLLYQVVAQSSHSSDIATKNLEIHSVLPLITGKIKNNLTGEFEPKSLSGKGDLLEIEYHWTAKKIKSTPFVQSLSNEGTDLIGIAILWQIELELTSSSRTRLLTYQEVTW
;
A
#
# COMPACT_ATOMS: atom_id res chain seq x y z
N MET A 1 -6.18 71.22 14.77
CA MET A 1 -7.34 70.39 14.35
C MET A 1 -6.83 69.19 13.56
N ARG A 2 -6.96 67.97 14.09
CA ARG A 2 -6.63 66.73 13.35
C ARG A 2 -7.80 66.40 12.43
N ARG A 3 -7.54 66.30 11.12
CA ARG A 3 -8.54 65.96 10.10
C ARG A 3 -8.60 64.43 10.03
N ASN A 4 -9.62 63.82 10.61
CA ASN A 4 -9.90 62.40 10.41
C ASN A 4 -10.39 62.21 8.96
N SER A 5 -9.53 61.72 8.08
CA SER A 5 -9.95 61.27 6.75
C SER A 5 -10.58 59.88 6.89
N GLY A 6 -11.87 59.77 6.57
CA GLY A 6 -12.51 58.47 6.39
C GLY A 6 -11.99 57.76 5.13
N PHE A 7 -12.10 56.44 5.09
CA PHE A 7 -11.78 55.64 3.92
C PHE A 7 -12.69 55.99 2.75
N THR A 8 -12.14 55.99 1.52
CA THR A 8 -12.95 56.16 0.33
C THR A 8 -13.72 54.88 0.01
N LEU A 9 -14.89 55.01 -0.62
CA LEU A 9 -15.70 53.85 -1.04
C LEU A 9 -14.88 52.85 -1.88
N VAL A 10 -14.06 53.36 -2.80
CA VAL A 10 -13.20 52.55 -3.67
C VAL A 10 -12.18 51.75 -2.87
N GLU A 11 -11.61 52.33 -1.82
CA GLU A 11 -10.61 51.68 -0.97
C GLU A 11 -11.22 50.53 -0.15
N VAL A 12 -12.45 50.72 0.36
CA VAL A 12 -13.21 49.65 1.04
C VAL A 12 -13.57 48.53 0.06
N MET A 13 -13.94 48.86 -1.17
CA MET A 13 -14.23 47.86 -2.20
C MET A 13 -12.99 47.05 -2.58
N ILE A 14 -11.85 47.71 -2.80
CA ILE A 14 -10.58 47.04 -3.10
C ILE A 14 -10.17 46.11 -1.94
N ALA A 15 -10.24 46.60 -0.69
CA ALA A 15 -9.93 45.79 0.49
C ALA A 15 -10.85 44.56 0.59
N SER A 16 -12.14 44.71 0.28
CA SER A 16 -13.10 43.61 0.29
C SER A 16 -12.78 42.57 -0.78
N VAL A 17 -12.45 43.00 -2.01
CA VAL A 17 -12.07 42.09 -3.10
C VAL A 17 -10.80 41.31 -2.75
N ILE A 18 -9.78 41.99 -2.21
CA ILE A 18 -8.54 41.34 -1.76
C ILE A 18 -8.86 40.33 -0.66
N LEU A 19 -9.68 40.69 0.32
CA LEU A 19 -10.09 39.79 1.41
C LEU A 19 -10.81 38.55 0.88
N PHE A 20 -11.77 38.71 -0.05
CA PHE A 20 -12.47 37.58 -0.65
C PHE A 20 -11.53 36.68 -1.46
N ALA A 21 -10.60 37.26 -2.21
CA ALA A 21 -9.60 36.49 -2.96
C ALA A 21 -8.72 35.66 -2.02
N VAL A 22 -8.24 36.25 -0.93
CA VAL A 22 -7.42 35.56 0.07
C VAL A 22 -8.20 34.44 0.75
N ILE A 23 -9.45 34.68 1.17
CA ILE A 23 -10.29 33.65 1.80
C ILE A 23 -10.54 32.48 0.83
N THR A 24 -10.82 32.78 -0.43
CA THR A 24 -11.06 31.75 -1.45
C THR A 24 -9.82 30.89 -1.68
N LEU A 25 -8.64 31.51 -1.76
CA LEU A 25 -7.37 30.79 -1.88
C LEU A 25 -7.10 29.90 -0.66
N LEU A 26 -7.29 30.43 0.55
CA LEU A 26 -7.13 29.64 1.78
C LEU A 26 -8.07 28.45 1.83
N TYR A 27 -9.33 28.65 1.44
CA TYR A 27 -10.30 27.56 1.37
C TYR A 27 -9.86 26.45 0.39
N GLN A 28 -9.38 26.82 -0.79
CA GLN A 28 -8.87 25.86 -1.76
C GLN A 28 -7.65 25.09 -1.23
N VAL A 29 -6.72 25.77 -0.56
CA VAL A 29 -5.54 25.12 0.05
C VAL A 29 -5.97 24.10 1.10
N VAL A 30 -6.91 24.45 1.97
CA VAL A 30 -7.41 23.53 3.02
C VAL A 30 -8.17 22.35 2.41
N ALA A 31 -9.04 22.60 1.43
CA ALA A 31 -9.77 21.54 0.74
C ALA A 31 -8.82 20.58 0.03
N GLN A 32 -7.82 21.10 -0.67
CA GLN A 32 -6.82 20.30 -1.36
C GLN A 32 -5.95 19.49 -0.39
N SER A 33 -5.52 20.09 0.72
CA SER A 33 -4.75 19.40 1.75
C SER A 33 -5.55 18.25 2.36
N SER A 34 -6.83 18.48 2.67
CA SER A 34 -7.72 17.46 3.21
C SER A 34 -7.92 16.30 2.23
N HIS A 35 -8.13 16.63 0.93
CA HIS A 35 -8.28 15.61 -0.11
C HIS A 35 -7.00 14.78 -0.31
N SER A 36 -5.84 15.44 -0.36
CA SER A 36 -4.55 14.74 -0.44
C SER A 36 -4.29 13.85 0.78
N SER A 37 -4.68 14.30 1.98
CA SER A 37 -4.57 13.51 3.20
C SER A 37 -5.45 12.26 3.15
N ASP A 38 -6.69 12.38 2.68
CA ASP A 38 -7.60 11.26 2.53
C ASP A 38 -7.06 10.20 1.55
N ILE A 39 -6.48 10.62 0.42
CA ILE A 39 -5.82 9.72 -0.54
C ILE A 39 -4.62 9.03 0.12
N ALA A 40 -3.81 9.76 0.89
CA ALA A 40 -2.64 9.20 1.56
C ALA A 40 -3.05 8.15 2.61
N THR A 41 -4.03 8.45 3.45
CA THR A 41 -4.56 7.51 4.46
C THR A 41 -5.07 6.23 3.82
N LYS A 42 -5.89 6.33 2.77
CA LYS A 42 -6.43 5.17 2.06
C LYS A 42 -5.34 4.29 1.42
N ASN A 43 -4.27 4.90 0.92
CA ASN A 43 -3.13 4.15 0.42
C ASN A 43 -2.36 3.45 1.56
N LEU A 44 -2.18 4.13 2.70
CA LEU A 44 -1.50 3.56 3.86
C LEU A 44 -2.26 2.37 4.44
N GLU A 45 -3.60 2.40 4.50
CA GLU A 45 -4.41 1.28 4.98
C GLU A 45 -4.08 -0.03 4.26
N ILE A 46 -4.14 -0.05 2.92
CA ILE A 46 -3.84 -1.25 2.11
C ILE A 46 -2.36 -1.63 2.21
N HIS A 47 -1.45 -0.65 2.18
CA HIS A 47 -0.01 -0.94 2.19
C HIS A 47 0.51 -1.38 3.56
N SER A 48 -0.14 -0.98 4.65
CA SER A 48 0.28 -1.32 6.02
C SER A 48 0.10 -2.81 6.33
N VAL A 49 -0.93 -3.45 5.78
CA VAL A 49 -1.24 -4.87 6.01
C VAL A 49 -0.53 -5.81 5.06
N LEU A 50 -0.03 -5.29 3.94
CA LEU A 50 0.57 -6.10 2.88
C LEU A 50 1.74 -6.97 3.39
N PRO A 51 2.71 -6.48 4.20
CA PRO A 51 3.79 -7.32 4.72
C PRO A 51 3.32 -8.48 5.60
N LEU A 52 2.23 -8.28 6.35
CA LEU A 52 1.63 -9.33 7.18
C LEU A 52 0.96 -10.39 6.33
N ILE A 53 0.23 -9.98 5.28
CA ILE A 53 -0.43 -10.90 4.35
C ILE A 53 0.62 -11.68 3.56
N THR A 54 1.63 -11.02 2.98
CA THR A 54 2.69 -11.71 2.22
C THR A 54 3.51 -12.64 3.11
N GLY A 55 3.78 -12.27 4.36
CA GLY A 55 4.40 -13.16 5.35
C GLY A 55 3.58 -14.41 5.66
N LYS A 56 2.26 -14.28 5.80
CA LYS A 56 1.35 -15.42 5.96
C LYS A 56 1.34 -16.32 4.72
N ILE A 57 1.27 -15.72 3.52
CA ILE A 57 1.32 -16.47 2.26
C ILE A 57 2.65 -17.24 2.17
N LYS A 58 3.78 -16.59 2.47
CA LYS A 58 5.09 -17.24 2.49
C LYS A 58 5.11 -18.44 3.43
N ASN A 59 4.64 -18.28 4.66
CA ASN A 59 4.58 -19.38 5.64
C ASN A 59 3.70 -20.54 5.16
N ASN A 60 2.60 -20.25 4.44
CA ASN A 60 1.75 -21.29 3.85
C ASN A 60 2.41 -22.01 2.65
N LEU A 61 3.36 -21.36 1.97
CA LEU A 61 4.10 -21.95 0.86
C LEU A 61 5.37 -22.69 1.32
N THR A 62 5.93 -22.33 2.48
CA THR A 62 7.08 -23.02 3.06
C THR A 62 6.70 -24.45 3.45
N GLY A 63 7.46 -25.43 2.95
CA GLY A 63 7.20 -26.86 3.18
C GLY A 63 6.30 -27.53 2.13
N GLU A 64 5.73 -26.75 1.20
CA GLU A 64 4.87 -27.28 0.13
C GLU A 64 5.68 -27.53 -1.15
N PHE A 65 6.13 -28.77 -1.34
CA PHE A 65 7.01 -29.13 -2.46
C PHE A 65 6.28 -29.76 -3.66
N GLU A 66 5.09 -30.31 -3.46
CA GLU A 66 4.35 -31.10 -4.47
C GLU A 66 3.35 -30.29 -5.32
N PRO A 67 2.51 -29.38 -4.77
CA PRO A 67 1.43 -28.77 -5.55
C PRO A 67 1.96 -27.87 -6.67
N LYS A 68 1.33 -27.94 -7.86
CA LYS A 68 1.59 -26.98 -8.95
C LYS A 68 0.97 -25.61 -8.69
N SER A 69 -0.09 -25.57 -7.89
CA SER A 69 -0.78 -24.35 -7.47
C SER A 69 -1.32 -24.50 -6.06
N LEU A 70 -1.25 -23.42 -5.28
CA LEU A 70 -1.91 -23.28 -4.00
C LEU A 70 -2.80 -22.06 -4.03
N SER A 71 -3.85 -22.03 -3.22
CA SER A 71 -4.66 -20.84 -3.04
C SER A 71 -5.07 -20.72 -1.58
N GLY A 72 -5.42 -19.51 -1.19
CA GLY A 72 -5.88 -19.23 0.15
C GLY A 72 -6.71 -17.97 0.20
N LYS A 73 -7.37 -17.79 1.33
CA LYS A 73 -8.15 -16.60 1.62
C LYS A 73 -8.09 -16.28 3.10
N GLY A 74 -8.38 -15.05 3.45
CA GLY A 74 -8.54 -14.65 4.83
C GLY A 74 -9.00 -13.21 4.94
N ASP A 75 -9.10 -12.75 6.18
CA ASP A 75 -9.37 -11.37 6.51
C ASP A 75 -8.25 -10.85 7.42
N LEU A 76 -7.86 -9.59 7.23
CA LEU A 76 -6.98 -8.90 8.15
C LEU A 76 -7.38 -7.43 8.21
N LEU A 77 -7.81 -6.97 9.40
CA LEU A 77 -8.18 -5.57 9.63
C LEU A 77 -9.24 -5.07 8.62
N GLU A 78 -10.29 -5.87 8.42
CA GLU A 78 -11.40 -5.56 7.48
C GLU A 78 -10.99 -5.54 6.00
N ILE A 79 -9.81 -6.07 5.69
CA ILE A 79 -9.35 -6.31 4.32
C ILE A 79 -9.43 -7.81 4.06
N GLU A 80 -10.43 -8.21 3.27
CA GLU A 80 -10.53 -9.56 2.76
C GLU A 80 -9.46 -9.74 1.68
N TYR A 81 -8.74 -10.84 1.73
CA TYR A 81 -7.75 -11.16 0.72
C TYR A 81 -7.93 -12.56 0.19
N HIS A 82 -7.72 -12.70 -1.11
CA HIS A 82 -7.66 -13.97 -1.82
C HIS A 82 -6.35 -14.05 -2.57
N TRP A 83 -5.68 -15.20 -2.53
CA TRP A 83 -4.45 -15.39 -3.28
C TRP A 83 -4.40 -16.74 -3.97
N THR A 84 -3.72 -16.76 -5.10
CA THR A 84 -3.37 -17.97 -5.84
C THR A 84 -1.89 -17.94 -6.17
N ALA A 85 -1.16 -18.97 -5.75
CA ALA A 85 0.25 -19.19 -6.06
C ALA A 85 0.38 -20.27 -7.13
N LYS A 86 1.25 -20.05 -8.12
CA LYS A 86 1.57 -21.00 -9.17
C LYS A 86 3.08 -21.24 -9.22
N LYS A 87 3.50 -22.50 -9.19
CA LYS A 87 4.92 -22.87 -9.30
C LYS A 87 5.42 -22.53 -10.71
N ILE A 88 6.44 -21.68 -10.80
CA ILE A 88 7.10 -21.30 -12.06
C ILE A 88 8.32 -22.19 -12.28
N LYS A 89 9.16 -22.35 -11.24
CA LYS A 89 10.44 -23.03 -11.34
C LYS A 89 10.76 -23.74 -10.03
N SER A 90 11.43 -24.89 -10.13
CA SER A 90 11.96 -25.65 -8.99
C SER A 90 13.42 -25.97 -9.30
N THR A 91 14.34 -25.61 -8.41
CA THR A 91 15.78 -25.83 -8.61
C THR A 91 16.38 -26.45 -7.36
N PRO A 92 17.12 -27.56 -7.45
CA PRO A 92 17.86 -28.07 -6.30
C PRO A 92 19.00 -27.11 -5.94
N PHE A 93 19.29 -26.99 -4.65
CA PHE A 93 20.45 -26.28 -4.16
C PHE A 93 21.15 -27.12 -3.09
N VAL A 94 22.45 -26.88 -2.94
CA VAL A 94 23.28 -27.53 -1.92
C VAL A 94 23.60 -26.48 -0.87
N GLN A 95 23.22 -26.76 0.37
CA GLN A 95 23.62 -25.94 1.51
C GLN A 95 24.79 -26.62 2.20
N SER A 96 25.99 -26.07 2.01
CA SER A 96 27.18 -26.55 2.72
C SER A 96 27.19 -25.96 4.13
N LEU A 97 26.82 -26.78 5.12
CA LEU A 97 26.86 -26.42 6.53
C LEU A 97 28.20 -26.82 7.12
N SER A 98 29.24 -26.02 6.85
CA SER A 98 30.57 -26.09 7.47
C SER A 98 31.38 -27.39 7.23
N ASN A 99 32.64 -27.35 7.68
CA ASN A 99 33.77 -28.19 7.25
C ASN A 99 33.71 -29.69 7.69
N GLU A 100 32.61 -30.15 8.30
CA GLU A 100 32.48 -31.49 8.89
C GLU A 100 31.38 -32.37 8.25
N GLY A 101 31.01 -32.10 6.98
CA GLY A 101 30.67 -33.18 6.06
C GLY A 101 29.25 -33.74 6.08
N THR A 102 28.23 -32.87 6.07
CA THR A 102 26.93 -33.23 5.49
C THR A 102 26.38 -32.07 4.66
N ASP A 103 26.46 -32.23 3.34
CA ASP A 103 25.77 -31.34 2.39
C ASP A 103 24.27 -31.64 2.43
N LEU A 104 23.45 -30.64 2.78
CA LEU A 104 22.00 -30.76 2.68
C LEU A 104 21.57 -30.39 1.26
N ILE A 105 20.88 -31.31 0.60
CA ILE A 105 20.24 -31.06 -0.70
C ILE A 105 18.83 -30.54 -0.43
N GLY A 106 18.61 -29.26 -0.70
CA GLY A 106 17.30 -28.60 -0.62
C GLY A 106 16.70 -28.35 -2.00
N ILE A 107 15.41 -28.01 -2.06
CA ILE A 107 14.73 -27.62 -3.30
C ILE A 107 14.20 -26.20 -3.13
N ALA A 108 14.71 -25.27 -3.93
CA ALA A 108 14.19 -23.92 -4.01
C ALA A 108 13.07 -23.85 -5.06
N ILE A 109 11.93 -23.28 -4.69
CA ILE A 109 10.76 -23.12 -5.55
C ILE A 109 10.47 -21.63 -5.74
N LEU A 110 10.28 -21.24 -7.00
CA LEU A 110 9.79 -19.92 -7.39
C LEU A 110 8.28 -19.99 -7.66
N TRP A 111 7.53 -19.17 -6.93
CA TRP A 111 6.08 -19.03 -7.06
C TRP A 111 5.72 -17.70 -7.71
N GLN A 112 4.73 -17.71 -8.61
CA GLN A 112 3.99 -16.52 -9.04
C GLN A 112 2.74 -16.42 -8.17
N ILE A 113 2.56 -15.29 -7.48
CA ILE A 113 1.42 -15.08 -6.60
C ILE A 113 0.56 -13.97 -7.17
N GLU A 114 -0.72 -14.27 -7.36
CA GLU A 114 -1.78 -13.31 -7.64
C GLU A 114 -2.55 -13.09 -6.35
N LEU A 115 -2.59 -11.85 -5.88
CA LEU A 115 -3.20 -11.42 -4.63
C LEU A 115 -4.28 -10.39 -4.92
N GLU A 116 -5.51 -10.71 -4.54
CA GLU A 116 -6.65 -9.82 -4.57
C GLU A 116 -6.92 -9.32 -3.16
N LEU A 117 -6.94 -8.01 -2.98
CA LEU A 117 -7.26 -7.34 -1.72
C LEU A 117 -8.57 -6.58 -1.91
N THR A 118 -9.55 -6.87 -1.06
CA THR A 118 -10.86 -6.23 -1.06
C THR A 118 -11.05 -5.51 0.26
N SER A 119 -11.10 -4.19 0.20
CA SER A 119 -11.56 -3.32 1.29
C SER A 119 -12.92 -2.75 0.90
N SER A 120 -13.74 -2.33 1.87
CA SER A 120 -15.15 -1.88 1.85
C SER A 120 -15.70 -1.19 0.58
N SER A 121 -14.86 -0.62 -0.29
CA SER A 121 -15.25 -0.03 -1.57
C SER A 121 -14.25 -0.21 -2.72
N ARG A 122 -13.14 -0.97 -2.54
CA ARG A 122 -12.05 -1.08 -3.50
C ARG A 122 -11.44 -2.47 -3.53
N THR A 123 -11.25 -2.98 -4.74
CA THR A 123 -10.48 -4.18 -5.02
C THR A 123 -9.15 -3.81 -5.65
N ARG A 124 -8.05 -4.38 -5.15
CA ARG A 124 -6.71 -4.19 -5.69
C ARG A 124 -6.09 -5.53 -6.00
N LEU A 125 -5.67 -5.70 -7.25
CA LEU A 125 -4.92 -6.86 -7.70
C LEU A 125 -3.44 -6.54 -7.64
N LEU A 126 -2.68 -7.41 -6.97
CA LEU A 126 -1.22 -7.40 -6.93
C LEU A 126 -0.71 -8.72 -7.47
N THR A 127 0.43 -8.64 -8.15
CA THR A 127 1.12 -9.80 -8.65
C THR A 127 2.58 -9.70 -8.25
N TYR A 128 3.11 -10.73 -7.61
CA TYR A 128 4.50 -10.76 -7.17
C TYR A 128 5.08 -12.17 -7.22
N GLN A 129 6.40 -12.28 -7.02
CA GLN A 129 7.11 -13.55 -6.98
C GLN A 129 7.68 -13.79 -5.59
N GLU A 130 7.55 -15.03 -5.10
CA GLU A 130 8.11 -15.45 -3.82
C GLU A 130 8.97 -16.70 -4.03
N VAL A 131 10.07 -16.78 -3.27
CA VAL A 131 10.94 -17.95 -3.24
C VAL A 131 10.81 -18.65 -1.89
N THR A 132 10.58 -19.96 -1.94
CA THR A 132 10.54 -20.83 -0.76
C THR A 132 11.57 -21.94 -0.92
N TRP A 133 12.11 -22.44 0.18
CA TRP A 133 13.10 -23.52 0.24
C TRP A 133 12.87 -24.39 1.47
#